data_AF-A0A932QJI1-F1
#
_entry.id   AF-A0A932QJI1-F1
#
_cell.length_a   1.000
_cell.length_b   1.000
_cell.length_c   1.000
_cell.angle_alpha   90.00
_cell.angle_beta   90.00
_cell.angle_gamma   90.00
#
_symmetry.space_group_name_H-M   'P 1'
#
loop_
_entity.id
_entity.type
_entity.pdbx_description
1 polymer ?
#
loop_
_entity_poly.entity_id
_entity_poly.type
_entity_poly.pdbx_seq_one_letter_code
_entity_poly.pdbx_strand_id
1 'polypeptide(L)' 'MIGMRNKLIHGYFGVNLETVWKTVQEDLPVLVPHVQKALEEVRILEK' A
#
# COMPACT_ATOMS: atom_id res chain seq x y z
N MET A 1 -14.10 4.11 5.92
CA MET A 1 -12.80 4.81 6.08
C MET A 1 -12.31 5.27 4.72
N ILE A 2 -11.99 6.56 4.54
CA ILE A 2 -11.42 7.08 3.28
C ILE A 2 -9.90 6.92 3.35
N GLY A 3 -9.36 5.90 2.69
CA GLY A 3 -7.92 5.59 2.67
C GLY A 3 -7.13 6.37 1.61
N MET A 4 -5.80 6.24 1.66
CA MET A 4 -4.86 6.96 0.78
C MET A 4 -5.20 6.82 -0.71
N ARG A 5 -5.51 5.60 -1.19
CA ARG A 5 -5.95 5.36 -2.58
C ARG A 5 -7.13 6.26 -2.98
N ASN A 6 -8.14 6.37 -2.12
CA ASN A 6 -9.33 7.15 -2.44
C ASN A 6 -9.01 8.65 -2.55
N LYS A 7 -8.17 9.16 -1.65
CA LYS A 7 -7.68 10.56 -1.71
C LYS A 7 -6.85 10.83 -2.95
N LEU A 8 -5.98 9.90 -3.35
CA LEU A 8 -5.16 10.05 -4.55
C LEU A 8 -6.00 10.12 -5.84
N ILE A 9 -7.11 9.37 -5.92
CA ILE A 9 -7.96 9.30 -7.12
C ILE A 9 -9.01 10.41 -7.14
N HIS A 10 -9.65 10.71 -6.00
CA HIS A 10 -10.83 11.58 -5.95
C HIS A 10 -10.61 12.93 -5.27
N GLY A 11 -9.48 13.13 -4.58
CA GLY A 11 -9.15 14.34 -3.82
C GLY A 11 -7.76 14.88 -4.14
N TYR A 12 -7.30 14.72 -5.38
CA TYR A 12 -5.91 14.97 -5.79
C TYR A 12 -5.39 16.38 -5.47
N PHE A 13 -6.27 17.40 -5.47
CA PHE A 13 -5.92 18.77 -5.07
C PHE A 13 -5.44 18.91 -3.62
N GLY A 14 -5.82 17.99 -2.73
CA GLY A 14 -5.45 18.02 -1.32
C GLY A 14 -4.37 17.00 -0.94
N VAL A 15 -3.69 16.41 -1.92
CA VAL A 15 -2.66 15.40 -1.67
C VAL A 15 -1.37 16.06 -1.17
N ASN A 16 -0.90 15.61 -0.01
CA ASN A 16 0.42 15.96 0.48
C ASN A 16 1.48 15.06 -0.20
N LEU A 17 2.28 15.65 -1.09
CA LEU A 17 3.32 14.93 -1.84
C LEU A 17 4.45 14.41 -0.95
N GLU A 18 4.79 15.09 0.15
CA GLU A 18 5.79 14.60 1.10
C GLU A 18 5.31 13.31 1.78
N THR A 19 4.03 13.25 2.15
CA THR A 19 3.42 12.03 2.70
C THR A 19 3.46 10.89 1.67
N VAL A 20 3.13 11.16 0.41
CA VAL A 20 3.21 10.13 -0.65
C VAL A 20 4.65 9.65 -0.83
N TRP A 21 5.61 10.58 -0.86
CA TRP A 21 7.02 10.25 -1.02
C TRP A 21 7.54 9.38 0.13
N LYS A 22 7.25 9.75 1.39
CA LYS A 22 7.60 8.94 2.56
C LYS A 22 6.95 7.55 2.50
N THR A 23 5.67 7.46 2.15
CA THR A 23 5.01 6.16 2.03
C THR A 23 5.64 5.28 0.96
N VAL A 24 6.10 5.84 -0.15
CA VAL A 24 6.81 5.06 -1.19
C VAL A 24 8.20 4.60 -0.72
N GLN A 25 8.92 5.44 0.02
CA GLN A 25 10.31 5.15 0.43
C GLN A 25 10.42 4.33 1.73
N GLU A 26 9.48 4.49 2.65
CA GLU A 26 9.57 3.97 4.02
C GLU A 26 8.53 2.86 4.26
N ASP A 27 7.25 3.11 3.96
CA ASP A 27 6.18 2.17 4.29
C ASP A 27 6.08 1.01 3.28
N LEU A 28 6.14 1.33 1.98
CA LEU A 28 5.93 0.35 0.91
C LEU A 28 7.00 -0.75 0.89
N PRO A 29 8.30 -0.48 1.04
CA PRO A 29 9.33 -1.53 1.06
C PRO A 29 9.17 -2.50 2.24
N VAL A 30 8.63 -2.04 3.38
CA VAL A 30 8.33 -2.89 4.53
C VAL A 30 7.08 -3.72 4.30
N LEU A 31 6.08 -3.17 3.58
CA LEU A 31 4.81 -3.86 3.33
C LEU A 31 4.93 -4.99 2.29
N VAL A 32 5.70 -4.78 1.22
CA VAL A 32 5.77 -5.71 0.07
C VAL A 32 6.13 -7.15 0.47
N PRO A 33 7.17 -7.41 1.29
CA PRO A 33 7.53 -8.78 1.69
C PRO A 33 6.42 -9.47 2.50
N HIS A 34 5.69 -8.72 3.33
CA HIS A 34 4.57 -9.28 4.10
C HIS A 34 3.42 -9.70 3.20
N VAL A 35 3.09 -8.89 2.19
CA VAL A 35 2.05 -9.23 1.21
C VAL A 35 2.46 -10.45 0.40
N GLN A 36 3.72 -10.52 -0.05
CA GLN A 36 4.24 -11.69 -0.78
C GLN A 36 4.16 -12.96 0.07
N LYS A 37 4.52 -12.89 1.36
CA LYS A 37 4.40 -14.01 2.28
C LYS A 37 2.95 -14.47 2.43
N ALA A 38 2.02 -13.53 2.65
CA ALA A 38 0.60 -13.86 2.79
C ALA A 38 0.03 -14.51 1.52
N LEU A 39 0.45 -14.05 0.33
CA LEU A 39 0.04 -14.67 -0.94
C LEU A 39 0.58 -16.09 -1.09
N GLU A 40 1.82 -16.34 -0.66
CA GLU A 40 2.40 -17.69 -0.68
C GLU A 40 1.66 -18.63 0.27
N GLU A 41 1.32 -18.17 1.48
CA GLU A 41 0.55 -18.96 2.45
C GLU A 41 -0.82 -19.34 1.89
N VAL A 42 -1.54 -18.40 1.27
CA VAL A 42 -2.83 -18.70 0.60
C VAL A 42 -2.64 -19.72 -0.52
N ARG A 43 -1.60 -19.57 -1.35
CA ARG A 43 -1.30 -20.49 -2.46
C ARG A 43 -0.99 -21.91 -2.00
N ILE A 44 -0.37 -22.06 -0.82
CA ILE A 44 -0.09 -23.37 -0.23
C ILE A 44 -1.39 -24.02 0.28
N LEU A 45 -2.30 -23.24 0.87
CA LEU A 45 -3.58 -23.75 1.39
C LEU A 45 -4.57 -24.19 0.30
N GLU A 46 -4.43 -23.67 -0.91
CA GLU A 46 -5.27 -24.04 -2.07
C GLU A 46 -4.78 -25.30 -2.81
N LYS A 47 -3.64 -25.89 -2.40
CA LYS A 47 -3.10 -27.14 -2.96
C LYS A 47 -3.41 -28.34 -2.08
#